data_AF-A0A2E7CHM2-F1
#
_entry.id   AF-A0A2E7CHM2-F1
#
_cell.length_a   1.000
_cell.length_b   1.000
_cell.length_c   1.000
_cell.angle_alpha   90.00
_cell.angle_beta   90.00
_cell.angle_gamma   90.00
#
_symmetry.space_group_name_H-M   'P 1'
#
loop_
_entity.id
_entity.type
_entity.pdbx_description
1 polymer ?
#
loop_
_entity_poly.entity_id
_entity_poly.type
_entity_poly.pdbx_seq_one_letter_code
_entity_poly.pdbx_strand_id
1 'polypeptide(L)'
;MADKSQTRTRVARNFIKSYGRVRFHRLLSLLAQGISGQVIANEFNVSRERVRQWKNTFGEVVTHYRIYPEIDSILRERRPAS
;
A
#
# COMPACT_ATOMS: atom_id res chain seq x y z
N MET A 1 10.49 -11.12 -20.47
CA MET A 1 10.33 -10.18 -19.33
C MET A 1 9.78 -10.99 -18.17
N ALA A 2 10.49 -11.09 -17.05
CA ALA A 2 9.98 -11.85 -15.90
C ALA A 2 8.64 -11.28 -15.45
N ASP A 3 7.64 -12.13 -15.28
CA ASP A 3 6.31 -11.71 -14.85
C ASP A 3 6.39 -11.05 -13.46
N LYS A 4 5.83 -9.84 -13.35
CA LYS A 4 5.80 -9.07 -12.09
C LYS A 4 5.14 -9.89 -10.98
N SER A 5 4.17 -10.75 -11.31
CA SER A 5 3.49 -11.64 -10.36
C SER A 5 4.47 -12.64 -9.70
N GLN A 6 5.37 -13.22 -10.50
CA GLN A 6 6.40 -14.17 -10.03
C GLN A 6 7.42 -13.47 -9.14
N THR A 7 7.78 -12.22 -9.47
CA THR A 7 8.69 -11.41 -8.65
C THR A 7 8.07 -11.10 -7.28
N ARG A 8 6.80 -10.66 -7.23
CA ARG A 8 6.09 -10.39 -5.97
C ARG A 8 6.02 -11.63 -5.07
N THR A 9 5.64 -12.76 -5.67
CA THR A 9 5.56 -14.06 -4.98
C THR A 9 6.92 -14.47 -4.41
N ARG A 10 8.00 -14.31 -5.18
CA ARG A 10 9.35 -14.63 -4.73
C ARG A 10 9.79 -13.77 -3.54
N VAL A 11 9.57 -12.46 -3.59
CA VAL A 11 9.92 -11.56 -2.48
C VAL A 11 9.13 -11.89 -1.22
N ALA A 12 7.83 -12.22 -1.35
CA ALA A 12 7.00 -12.62 -0.21
C ALA A 12 7.49 -13.95 0.41
N ARG A 13 7.80 -14.96 -0.41
CA ARG A 13 8.37 -16.22 0.06
C ARG A 13 9.71 -16.02 0.77
N ASN A 14 10.59 -15.20 0.18
CA ASN A 14 11.88 -14.88 0.79
C ASN A 14 11.71 -14.16 2.13
N PHE A 15 10.78 -13.21 2.20
CA PHE A 15 10.46 -12.53 3.45
C PHE A 15 10.02 -13.53 4.53
N ILE A 16 9.05 -14.40 4.20
CA ILE A 16 8.53 -15.40 5.15
C ILE A 16 9.65 -16.35 5.59
N LYS A 17 10.57 -16.72 4.69
CA LYS A 17 11.73 -17.55 5.03
C LYS A 17 12.66 -16.85 6.02
N SER A 18 12.89 -15.55 5.89
CA SER A 18 13.81 -14.79 6.75
C SER A 18 13.19 -14.35 8.08
N TYR A 19 11.92 -13.95 8.08
CA TYR A 19 11.29 -13.29 9.23
C TYR A 19 10.11 -14.08 9.83
N GLY A 20 9.62 -15.11 9.13
CA GLY A 20 8.46 -15.90 9.52
C GLY A 20 7.11 -15.30 9.10
N ARG A 21 6.08 -16.16 9.10
CA ARG A 21 4.70 -15.77 8.71
C ARG A 21 4.09 -14.73 9.64
N VAL A 22 4.31 -14.86 10.96
CA VAL A 22 3.76 -13.92 11.96
C VAL A 22 4.27 -12.51 11.72
N ARG A 23 5.58 -12.34 11.49
CA ARG A 23 6.16 -11.04 11.18
C ARG A 23 5.73 -10.51 9.82
N PHE A 24 5.45 -11.39 8.85
CA PHE A 24 4.89 -10.97 7.56
C PHE A 24 3.48 -10.39 7.71
N HIS A 25 2.60 -11.05 8.47
CA HIS A 25 1.29 -10.50 8.81
C HIS A 25 1.40 -9.16 9.56
N ARG A 26 2.34 -9.06 10.51
CA ARG A 26 2.61 -7.81 11.22
C ARG A 26 3.02 -6.68 10.27
N LEU A 27 3.94 -6.94 9.34
CA LEU A 27 4.34 -5.96 8.33
C LEU A 27 3.14 -5.47 7.51
N LEU A 28 2.32 -6.38 6.99
CA LEU A 28 1.15 -6.02 6.18
C LEU A 28 0.14 -5.19 6.99
N SER A 29 -0.07 -5.53 8.26
CA SER A 29 -0.94 -4.77 9.15
C SER A 29 -0.43 -3.34 9.41
N LEU A 30 0.87 -3.18 9.67
CA LEU A 30 1.50 -1.86 9.86
C LEU A 30 1.40 -1.00 8.59
N LEU A 31 1.60 -1.61 7.41
CA LEU A 31 1.44 -0.92 6.13
C LEU A 31 -0.01 -0.48 5.89
N ALA A 32 -0.99 -1.35 6.18
CA ALA A 32 -2.41 -1.04 6.02
C ALA A 32 -2.88 0.08 6.97
N GLN A 33 -2.29 0.15 8.17
CA GLN A 33 -2.54 1.22 9.14
C GLN A 33 -1.85 2.56 8.79
N GLY A 34 -1.07 2.61 7.70
CA GLY A 34 -0.36 3.82 7.32
C GLY A 34 0.80 4.19 8.24
N ILE A 35 1.32 3.22 9.02
CA ILE A 35 2.44 3.48 9.94
C ILE A 35 3.67 3.94 9.16
N SER A 36 4.39 4.91 9.76
CA SER A 36 5.61 5.46 9.15
C SER A 36 6.62 4.37 8.84
N GLY A 37 7.18 4.42 7.62
CA GLY A 37 8.22 3.48 7.19
C GLY A 37 9.47 3.48 8.08
N GLN A 38 9.76 4.58 8.79
CA GLN A 38 10.86 4.63 9.75
C GLN A 38 10.56 3.83 11.02
N VAL A 39 9.31 3.85 11.50
CA VAL A 39 8.89 3.04 12.66
C VAL A 39 8.95 1.56 12.32
N ILE A 40 8.46 1.18 11.14
CA ILE A 40 8.56 -0.20 10.64
C ILE A 40 10.03 -0.61 10.46
N ALA A 41 10.87 0.29 9.93
CA ALA A 41 12.31 0.04 9.77
C ALA A 41 12.98 -0.30 11.10
N ASN A 42 12.66 0.45 12.15
CA ASN A 42 13.16 0.20 13.50
C ASN A 42 12.66 -1.16 14.05
N GLU A 43 11.37 -1.49 13.89
CA GLU A 43 10.78 -2.77 14.36
C GLU A 43 11.41 -4.00 13.68
N PHE A 44 11.76 -3.89 12.39
CA PHE A 44 12.34 -4.98 11.60
C PHE A 44 13.87 -4.94 11.55
N ASN A 45 14.49 -3.95 12.18
CA ASN A 45 15.93 -3.68 12.14
C ASN A 45 16.49 -3.64 10.70
N VAL A 46 15.84 -2.86 9.83
CA VAL A 46 16.23 -2.68 8.42
C VAL A 46 16.24 -1.19 8.06
N SER A 47 16.72 -0.85 6.87
CA SER A 47 16.62 0.53 6.38
C SER A 47 15.17 0.89 5.99
N ARG A 48 14.84 2.18 6.07
CA ARG A 48 13.57 2.72 5.55
C ARG A 48 13.37 2.41 4.05
N GLU A 49 14.46 2.41 3.29
CA GLU A 49 14.44 2.06 1.87
C GLU A 49 14.02 0.61 1.65
N ARG A 50 14.47 -0.32 2.51
CA ARG A 50 14.03 -1.71 2.46
C ARG A 50 12.52 -1.84 2.69
N VAL A 51 11.98 -1.08 3.64
CA VAL A 51 10.53 -1.02 3.90
C VAL A 51 9.78 -0.45 2.69
N ARG A 52 10.31 0.59 2.03
CA ARG A 52 9.73 1.16 0.81
C ARG A 52 9.66 0.12 -0.32
N GLN A 53 10.73 -0.64 -0.53
CA GLN A 53 10.75 -1.73 -1.52
C GLN A 53 9.68 -2.77 -1.23
N TRP A 54 9.53 -3.19 0.03
CA TRP A 54 8.46 -4.11 0.44
C TRP A 54 7.08 -3.54 0.17
N LYS A 55 6.80 -2.30 0.57
CA LYS A 55 5.54 -1.61 0.31
C LYS A 55 5.17 -1.64 -1.17
N ASN A 56 6.11 -1.24 -2.04
CA ASN A 56 5.90 -1.22 -3.49
C ASN A 56 5.79 -2.61 -4.13
N THR A 57 6.28 -3.65 -3.45
CA THR A 57 6.22 -5.02 -3.95
C THR A 57 4.93 -5.72 -3.51
N PHE A 58 4.51 -5.52 -2.26
CA PHE A 58 3.40 -6.24 -1.65
C PHE A 58 2.04 -5.58 -1.86
N GLY A 59 2.02 -4.31 -2.25
CA GLY A 59 0.78 -3.60 -2.56
C GLY A 59 1.02 -2.33 -3.34
N GLU A 60 -0.05 -1.56 -3.49
CA GLU A 60 -0.04 -0.23 -4.10
C GLU A 60 -0.91 0.72 -3.28
N VAL A 61 -0.58 2.01 -3.32
CA VAL A 61 -1.39 3.04 -2.66
C VAL A 61 -2.44 3.50 -3.65
N VAL A 62 -3.72 3.31 -3.32
CA VAL A 62 -4.84 3.79 -4.13
C VAL A 62 -5.48 4.99 -3.45
N THR A 63 -5.25 6.18 -4.00
CA THR A 63 -5.88 7.42 -3.53
C THR A 63 -7.19 7.62 -4.27
N HIS A 64 -8.32 7.50 -3.58
CA HIS A 64 -9.63 7.79 -4.16
C HIS A 64 -10.00 9.23 -3.83
N TYR A 65 -10.18 10.06 -4.86
CA TYR A 65 -10.84 11.35 -4.70
C TYR A 65 -12.34 11.12 -4.76
N ARG A 66 -13.03 11.41 -3.66
CA ARG A 66 -14.49 11.38 -3.60
C ARG A 66 -14.99 12.81 -3.50
N ILE A 67 -15.75 13.24 -4.50
CA ILE A 67 -16.46 14.51 -4.45
C ILE A 67 -17.57 14.37 -3.41
N TYR A 68 -17.71 15.38 -2.55
CA TYR A 68 -18.81 15.42 -1.61
C TYR A 68 -20.15 15.61 -2.36
N PRO A 69 -21.22 14.91 -1.96
CA PRO A 69 -22.50 14.98 -2.66
C PRO A 69 -23.00 16.40 -2.91
N GLU A 70 -22.85 17.31 -1.93
CA GLU A 70 -23.28 18.70 -2.02
C GLU A 70 -22.57 19.47 -3.14
N ILE A 71 -21.30 19.15 -3.43
CA ILE A 71 -20.54 19.78 -4.51
C ILE A 71 -20.99 19.23 -5.87
N ASP A 72 -21.29 17.94 -5.94
CA ASP A 72 -21.85 17.32 -7.16
C ASP A 72 -23.24 17.90 -7.48
N SER A 73 -24.05 18.18 -6.46
CA SER A 73 -25.38 18.80 -6.62
C SER A 73 -25.30 20.20 -7.25
N ILE A 74 -24.38 21.06 -6.79
CA ILE A 74 -24.17 22.39 -7.38
C ILE A 74 -23.84 22.32 -8.88
N LEU A 75 -23.06 21.32 -9.29
CA LEU A 75 -22.69 21.13 -10.69
C LEU A 75 -23.89 20.70 -11.56
N ARG A 76 -24.88 20.00 -10.98
CA ARG A 76 -26.07 19.54 -11.69
C ARG A 76 -27.13 20.63 -11.86
N GLU A 77 -27.26 21.54 -10.90
CA GLU A 77 -28.19 22.68 -10.98
C GLU A 77 -27.91 23.61 -12.17
N ARG A 78 -26.68 23.63 -12.67
CA ARG A 78 -26.24 24.49 -13.77
C ARG A 78 -26.39 23.92 -15.18
N ARG A 79 -26.96 22.73 -15.37
CA ARG A 79 -27.38 22.26 -16.70
C ARG A 79 -28.83 22.66 -16.97
N PRO A 80 -29.11 23.80 -17.63
CA PRO A 80 -30.41 23.98 -18.27
C PRO A 80 -30.57 22.87 -19.31
N ALA A 81 -31.72 22.19 -19.28
CA ALA A 81 -32.10 21.21 -20.28
C ALA A 81 -31.96 21.85 -21.67
N SER A 82 -31.12 21.24 -22.52
CA SER A 82 -31.17 21.46 -23.97
C SER A 82 -32.13 20.46 -24.58
#